data_AF-A0A1H1C0A5-F1
#
_entry.id   AF-A0A1H1C0A5-F1
#
_cell.length_a   1.000
_cell.length_b   1.000
_cell.length_c   1.000
_cell.angle_alpha   90.00
_cell.angle_beta   90.00
_cell.angle_gamma   90.00
#
_symmetry.space_group_name_H-M   'P 1'
#
loop_
_entity.id
_entity.type
_entity.pdbx_description
1 polymer ?
#
loop_
_entity_poly.entity_id
_entity_poly.type
_entity_poly.pdbx_seq_one_letter_code
_entity_poly.pdbx_strand_id
1 'polypeptide(L)' 'MRTEIDMERGSDLHERVKEYARDNGIRHPRAYAELIENGLDASDNDN' A
#
# COMPACT_ATOMS: atom_id res chain seq x y z
N MET A 1 7.72 -6.73 -17.03
CA MET A 1 6.69 -5.76 -16.65
C MET A 1 7.07 -5.21 -15.28
N ARG A 2 7.55 -3.96 -15.19
CA ARG A 2 7.70 -3.26 -13.91
C ARG A 2 6.37 -2.55 -13.69
N THR A 3 5.54 -3.07 -12.81
CA THR A 3 4.34 -2.37 -12.34
C THR A 3 4.82 -1.20 -11.50
N GLU A 4 5.04 -0.07 -12.16
CA GLU A 4 5.09 1.23 -11.50
C GLU A 4 3.66 1.47 -11.03
N ILE A 5 3.38 1.06 -9.78
CA ILE A 5 2.15 1.43 -9.10
C ILE A 5 2.25 2.95 -8.95
N ASP A 6 1.56 3.68 -9.82
CA ASP A 6 1.33 5.12 -9.72
C ASP A 6 0.43 5.36 -8.48
N MET A 7 1.04 5.19 -7.32
CA MET A 7 0.41 5.44 -6.03
C MET A 7 0.51 6.94 -5.80
N GLU A 8 -0.64 7.59 -5.61
CA GLU A 8 -0.69 9.00 -5.28
C GLU A 8 0.14 9.22 -4.01
N ARG A 9 1.31 9.87 -4.18
CA ARG A 9 2.23 10.17 -3.09
C ARG A 9 1.55 11.17 -2.16
N GLY A 10 0.91 10.67 -1.11
CA GLY A 10 0.23 11.49 -0.12
C GLY A 10 -1.09 10.93 0.39
N SER A 11 -1.63 9.86 -0.20
CA SER A 11 -2.80 9.19 0.38
C SER A 11 -2.43 8.49 1.69
N ASP A 12 -3.36 8.41 2.65
CA ASP A 12 -3.19 7.69 3.92
C ASP A 12 -2.73 6.24 3.72
N LEU A 13 -3.19 5.60 2.63
CA LEU A 13 -2.74 4.26 2.24
C LEU A 13 -1.24 4.22 1.94
N HIS A 14 -0.69 5.25 1.29
CA HIS A 14 0.73 5.32 0.95
C HIS A 14 1.59 5.36 2.21
N GLU A 15 1.18 6.14 3.22
CA GLU A 15 1.89 6.20 4.50
C GLU A 15 1.84 4.86 5.23
N ARG A 16 0.66 4.24 5.31
CA ARG A 16 0.49 2.92 5.93
C ARG A 16 1.31 1.83 5.23
N VAL A 17 1.36 1.83 3.90
CA VAL A 17 2.19 0.90 3.11
C VAL A 17 3.67 1.11 3.38
N LYS A 18 4.10 2.36 3.50
CA LYS A 18 5.49 2.71 3.79
C LYS A 18 5.90 2.28 5.19
N GLU A 19 5.03 2.45 6.18
CA GLU A 19 5.25 1.97 7.54
C GLU A 19 5.29 0.45 7.61
N TYR A 20 4.32 -0.23 7.00
CA TYR A 20 4.28 -1.70 6.93
C TYR A 20 5.53 -2.27 6.24
N ALA A 21 5.97 -1.65 5.14
CA ALA A 21 7.20 -2.04 4.44
C ALA A 21 8.44 -1.91 5.32
N ARG A 22 8.53 -0.84 6.14
CA ARG A 22 9.64 -0.62 7.07
C ARG A 22 9.63 -1.62 8.21
N ASP A 23 8.47 -1.86 8.82
CA ASP A 23 8.30 -2.76 9.95
C ASP A 23 8.64 -4.22 9.57
N ASN A 24 8.17 -4.63 8.38
CA ASN A 24 8.40 -5.99 7.88
C ASN A 24 9.71 -6.14 7.09
N GLY A 25 10.45 -5.06 6.84
CA GLY A 25 11.67 -5.08 6.03
C GLY A 25 11.45 -5.52 4.58
N ILE A 26 10.24 -5.37 4.04
CA ILE A 26 9.86 -5.79 2.69
C ILE A 26 9.86 -4.61 1.71
N ARG A 27 9.92 -4.91 0.41
CA ARG A 27 9.84 -3.87 -0.62
C ARG A 27 8.42 -3.29 -0.71
N HIS A 28 8.34 -1.98 -0.89
CA HIS A 28 7.10 -1.22 -1.04
C HIS A 28 6.03 -1.83 -1.97
N PRO A 29 6.35 -2.31 -3.19
CA PRO A 29 5.33 -2.96 -4.04
C PRO A 29 4.78 -4.27 -3.46
N ARG A 30 5.59 -4.99 -2.66
CA ARG A 30 5.15 -6.21 -1.98
C ARG A 30 4.28 -5.88 -0.76
N ALA A 31 4.69 -4.87 0.02
CA ALA A 31 3.89 -4.35 1.13
C ALA A 31 2.50 -3.91 0.66
N TYR A 32 2.40 -3.28 -0.51
CA TYR A 32 1.14 -2.86 -1.09
C TYR A 32 0.22 -4.04 -1.42
N ALA A 33 0.77 -5.05 -2.12
CA ALA A 33 0.02 -6.26 -2.44
C ALA A 33 -0.49 -6.94 -1.17
N GLU A 34 0.37 -7.10 -0.16
CA GLU A 34 -0.02 -7.72 1.10
C GLU A 34 -1.07 -6.89 1.86
N LEU A 35 -1.01 -5.56 1.82
CA LEU A 35 -2.02 -4.73 2.49
C LEU A 35 -3.39 -4.75 1.80
N ILE A 36 -3.41 -4.77 0.46
CA ILE A 36 -4.64 -4.98 -0.29
C ILE A 36 -5.21 -6.38 0.01
N GLU A 37 -4.36 -7.42 -0.03
CA GLU A 37 -4.79 -8.79 0.24
C GLU A 37 -5.28 -8.99 1.68
N ASN A 38 -4.71 -8.26 2.65
CA ASN A 38 -5.17 -8.26 4.05
C ASN A 38 -6.44 -7.41 4.28
N GLY A 39 -7.04 -6.83 3.24
CA GLY A 39 -8.27 -6.05 3.37
C GLY A 39 -8.06 -4.68 4.04
N LEU A 40 -6.82 -4.18 4.10
CA LEU A 40 -6.57 -2.74 4.28
C LEU A 40 -6.80 -2.00 2.95
N ASP A 41 -7.89 -2.36 2.28
CA ASP A 41 -8.39 -1.62 1.16
C ASP A 41 -8.69 -0.20 1.66
N ALA A 42 -8.07 0.79 1.03
CA ALA A 42 -8.34 2.20 1.31
C ALA A 42 -9.68 2.67 0.73
N SER A 43 -10.63 1.75 0.52
CA SER A 43 -12.02 2.07 0.26
C SER A 43 -12.84 1.78 1.52
N ASP A 44 -12.70 2.67 2.50
CA ASP A 44 -13.90 3.32 3.00
C ASP A 44 -14.12 4.55 2.09
N ASN A 45 -14.50 4.26 0.85
CA ASN A 45 -15.05 5.24 -0.09
C ASN A 45 -16.22 4.55 -0.82
N ASP A 46 -17.10 3.95 -0.02
CA ASP A 46 -18.48 3.65 -0.39
C ASP A 46 -19.37 4.55 0.48
N ASN A 47 -19.66 5.75 -0.06
CA ASN A 47 -20.96 6.45 -0.02
C ASN A 47 -20.82 7.98 -0.10
#